data_AF-A0A0Q8DTW0-F1
#
_entry.id   AF-A0A0Q8DTW0-F1
#
_cell.length_a   1.000
_cell.length_b   1.000
_cell.length_c   1.000
_cell.angle_alpha   90.00
_cell.angle_beta   90.00
_cell.angle_gamma   90.00
#
_symmetry.space_group_name_H-M   'P 1'
#
loop_
_entity.id
_entity.type
_entity.pdbx_description
1 polymer ?
#
loop_
_entity_poly.entity_id
_entity_poly.type
_entity_poly.pdbx_seq_one_letter_code
_entity_poly.pdbx_strand_id
1 'polypeptide(L)'
;MTEHVFTASLWRWAAKDEEKSGAWFFVSLPFDAFDALEAEAVPGKGFGSVKVEVTIGSSTWQTSVFPSVEEKTYVLPIKKAVRTAEGLDEGGSCEVRLRAV
;
A
#
# COMPACT_ATOMS: atom_id res chain seq x y z
N MET A 1 -14.76 9.57 6.69
CA MET A 1 -14.38 8.72 5.54
C MET A 1 -13.63 9.60 4.58
N THR A 2 -12.32 9.67 4.77
CA THR A 2 -11.42 10.52 3.98
C THR A 2 -10.93 9.69 2.79
N GLU A 3 -10.98 10.25 1.59
CA GLU A 3 -10.39 9.66 0.40
C GLU A 3 -9.13 10.45 0.05
N HIS A 4 -8.04 9.74 -0.19
CA HIS A 4 -6.74 10.29 -0.56
C HIS A 4 -6.34 9.73 -1.92
N VAL A 5 -6.03 10.61 -2.85
CA VAL A 5 -5.51 10.22 -4.18
C VAL A 5 -4.08 10.73 -4.29
N PHE A 6 -3.16 9.82 -4.57
CA PHE A 6 -1.76 10.17 -4.74
C PHE A 6 -1.08 9.24 -5.73
N THR A 7 0.03 9.69 -6.29
CA THR A 7 0.89 8.87 -7.13
C THR A 7 1.97 8.23 -6.27
N ALA A 8 2.11 6.91 -6.34
CA ALA A 8 3.18 6.19 -5.68
C ALA A 8 3.90 5.26 -6.66
N SER A 9 5.21 5.08 -6.42
CA SER A 9 6.03 4.16 -7.18
C SER A 9 5.93 2.76 -6.57
N LEU A 10 5.64 1.78 -7.43
CA LEU A 10 5.67 0.37 -7.07
C LEU A 10 7.12 -0.09 -6.96
N TRP A 11 7.47 -0.63 -5.82
CA TRP A 11 8.78 -1.22 -5.59
C TRP A 11 8.63 -2.66 -5.12
N ARG A 12 9.62 -3.47 -5.45
CA ARG A 12 9.64 -4.87 -5.04
C ARG A 12 10.37 -5.00 -3.72
N TRP A 13 9.75 -5.68 -2.75
CA TRP A 13 10.41 -6.00 -1.51
C TRP A 13 11.34 -7.20 -1.72
N ALA A 14 12.63 -6.96 -1.49
CA ALA A 14 13.66 -7.98 -1.52
C ALA A 14 13.62 -8.80 -0.21
N ALA A 15 12.76 -9.81 -0.17
CA ALA A 15 12.76 -10.77 0.92
C ALA A 15 14.10 -11.56 0.91
N LYS A 16 14.71 -11.78 2.07
CA LYS A 16 15.94 -12.59 2.21
C LYS A 16 15.83 -14.00 1.62
N ASP A 17 14.61 -14.54 1.52
CA ASP A 17 14.29 -15.85 0.95
C ASP A 17 13.37 -15.68 -0.28
N GLU A 18 13.93 -15.13 -1.36
CA GLU A 18 13.20 -14.79 -2.58
C GLU A 18 12.55 -16.02 -3.25
N GLU A 19 13.19 -17.19 -3.13
CA GLU A 19 12.70 -18.47 -3.67
C GLU A 19 11.46 -19.01 -2.95
N LYS A 20 11.27 -18.68 -1.66
CA LYS A 20 10.14 -19.22 -0.86
C LYS A 20 9.00 -18.24 -0.67
N SER A 21 9.29 -16.95 -0.56
CA SER A 21 8.27 -15.93 -0.25
C SER A 21 7.62 -15.35 -1.50
N GLY A 22 8.21 -15.54 -2.68
CA GLY A 22 7.72 -14.97 -3.93
C GLY A 22 7.97 -13.45 -4.02
N ALA A 23 7.68 -12.88 -5.19
CA ALA A 23 7.88 -11.46 -5.45
C ALA A 23 6.75 -10.61 -4.84
N TRP A 24 7.00 -10.04 -3.67
CA TRP A 24 6.13 -9.07 -3.02
C TRP A 24 6.41 -7.67 -3.56
N PHE A 25 5.34 -6.93 -3.86
CA PHE A 25 5.47 -5.55 -4.31
C PHE A 25 4.64 -4.67 -3.40
N PHE A 26 5.21 -3.51 -3.11
CA PHE A 26 4.65 -2.53 -2.21
C PHE A 26 4.69 -1.16 -2.87
N VAL A 27 3.83 -0.27 -2.40
CA VAL A 27 3.92 1.16 -2.68
C VAL A 27 4.06 1.89 -1.35
N SER A 28 4.90 2.91 -1.35
CA SER A 28 5.14 3.78 -0.18
C SER A 28 4.15 4.94 -0.23
N LEU A 29 3.40 5.14 0.85
CA LEU A 29 2.43 6.24 0.93
C LEU A 29 3.17 7.58 1.14
N PRO A 30 2.71 8.67 0.52
CA PRO A 30 3.20 10.00 0.85
C PRO A 30 2.81 10.39 2.28
N PHE A 31 3.61 11.27 2.89
CA PHE A 31 3.41 11.73 4.27
C PHE A 31 2.03 12.34 4.54
N ASP A 32 1.39 12.93 3.53
CA ASP A 32 0.05 13.52 3.65
C ASP A 32 -1.03 12.44 3.90
N ALA A 33 -0.96 11.32 3.15
CA ALA A 33 -1.85 10.19 3.35
C ALA A 33 -1.52 9.43 4.65
N PHE A 34 -0.24 9.40 5.03
CA PHE A 34 0.22 8.83 6.31
C PHE A 34 -0.47 9.50 7.50
N ASP A 35 -0.46 10.84 7.58
CA ASP A 35 -0.95 11.57 8.76
C ASP A 35 -2.46 11.37 8.97
N ALA A 36 -3.22 11.43 7.88
CA ALA A 36 -4.66 11.17 7.92
C ALA A 36 -4.98 9.73 8.32
N LEU A 37 -4.24 8.74 7.81
CA LEU A 37 -4.42 7.33 8.17
C LEU A 37 -3.97 7.04 9.61
N GLU A 38 -2.92 7.69 10.09
CA GLU A 38 -2.46 7.57 11.48
C GLU A 38 -3.53 8.09 12.45
N ALA A 39 -4.19 9.21 12.12
CA ALA A 39 -5.28 9.75 12.91
C ALA A 39 -6.51 8.80 12.97
N GLU A 40 -6.73 8.00 11.92
CA GLU A 40 -7.79 6.98 11.87
C GLU A 40 -7.34 5.62 12.42
N ALA A 41 -6.03 5.40 12.59
CA ALA A 41 -5.47 4.18 13.16
C ALA A 41 -5.89 4.05 14.63
N VAL A 42 -6.52 2.93 15.00
CA VAL A 42 -6.85 2.67 16.41
C VAL A 42 -5.60 2.16 17.14
N PRO A 43 -5.01 2.92 18.07
CA PRO A 43 -3.86 2.45 18.82
C PRO A 43 -4.24 1.22 19.66
N GLY A 44 -3.47 0.13 19.51
CA GLY A 44 -3.60 -1.07 20.35
C GLY A 44 -4.21 -2.32 19.70
N LYS A 45 -4.63 -2.28 18.44
CA LYS A 45 -5.23 -3.44 17.75
C LYS A 45 -4.44 -3.79 16.48
N GLY A 46 -3.49 -4.72 16.60
CA GLY A 46 -2.74 -5.30 15.47
C GLY A 46 -1.71 -4.35 14.84
N PHE A 47 -0.48 -4.34 15.37
CA PHE A 47 0.74 -3.78 14.75
C PHE A 47 0.68 -2.35 14.13
N GLY A 48 -0.35 -1.56 14.44
CA GLY A 48 -0.56 -0.23 13.83
C GLY A 48 -1.10 -0.27 12.40
N SER A 49 -1.68 -1.40 11.97
CA SER A 49 -2.27 -1.53 10.63
C SER A 49 -3.63 -0.85 10.52
N VAL A 50 -3.88 -0.19 9.39
CA VAL A 50 -5.15 0.49 9.09
C VAL A 50 -5.83 -0.20 7.94
N LYS A 51 -7.14 -0.45 8.08
CA LYS A 51 -7.93 -1.06 7.00
C LYS A 51 -8.32 0.03 6.02
N VAL A 52 -8.01 -0.21 4.75
CA VAL A 52 -8.25 0.74 3.67
C VAL A 52 -8.84 0.03 2.47
N GLU A 53 -9.70 0.73 1.74
CA GLU A 53 -10.08 0.38 0.40
C GLU A 53 -9.16 1.12 -0.57
N VAL A 54 -8.57 0.36 -1.49
CA VAL A 54 -7.64 0.85 -2.50
C VAL A 54 -8.31 0.74 -3.85
N THR A 55 -8.20 1.80 -4.65
CA THR A 55 -8.48 1.75 -6.08
C THR A 55 -7.25 2.16 -6.86
N ILE A 56 -6.81 1.31 -7.78
CA ILE A 56 -5.78 1.65 -8.79
C ILE A 56 -6.40 1.42 -10.15
N GLY A 57 -6.49 2.49 -10.95
CA GLY A 57 -7.14 2.48 -12.26
C GLY A 57 -8.55 1.89 -12.20
N SER A 58 -8.74 0.68 -12.73
CA SER A 58 -10.04 -0.01 -12.74
C SER A 58 -10.21 -1.04 -11.63
N SER A 59 -9.16 -1.30 -10.85
CA SER A 59 -9.10 -2.34 -9.84
C SER A 59 -9.34 -1.77 -8.45
N THR A 60 -10.42 -2.17 -7.78
CA THR A 60 -10.72 -1.80 -6.39
C THR A 60 -10.69 -3.02 -5.47
N TRP A 61 -9.98 -2.93 -4.35
CA TRP A 61 -9.96 -3.98 -3.33
C TRP A 61 -9.70 -3.43 -1.93
N GLN A 62 -10.17 -4.16 -0.92
CA GLN A 62 -9.86 -3.86 0.47
C GLN A 62 -8.58 -4.56 0.91
N THR A 63 -7.74 -3.84 1.64
CA THR A 63 -6.51 -4.37 2.24
C THR A 63 -6.16 -3.59 3.50
N SER A 64 -4.99 -3.88 4.05
CA SER A 64 -4.46 -3.18 5.21
C SER A 64 -3.12 -2.57 4.85
N VAL A 65 -2.92 -1.31 5.22
CA VAL A 65 -1.61 -0.67 5.18
C VAL A 65 -0.87 -0.97 6.47
N PHE A 66 0.45 -1.13 6.38
CA PHE A 66 1.30 -1.44 7.52
C PHE A 66 2.35 -0.36 7.70
N PRO A 67 2.64 0.10 8.93
CA PRO A 67 3.72 1.03 9.16
C PRO A 67 5.05 0.30 8.92
N SER A 68 5.90 0.86 8.07
CA SER A 68 7.24 0.34 7.82
C SER A 68 8.27 1.28 8.44
N VAL A 69 9.06 0.76 9.38
CA VAL A 69 10.15 1.50 10.03
C VAL A 69 11.29 1.78 9.05
N GLU A 70 11.51 0.88 8.09
CA GLU A 70 12.57 0.98 7.08
C GLU A 70 12.26 2.12 6.08
N GLU A 71 11.03 2.14 5.57
CA GLU A 71 10.56 3.18 4.64
C GLU A 71 10.15 4.48 5.35
N LYS A 72 10.08 4.47 6.69
CA LYS A 72 9.56 5.56 7.54
C LYS A 72 8.19 6.08 7.09
N THR A 73 7.37 5.21 6.51
CA THR A 73 6.02 5.49 6.06
C THR A 73 5.17 4.22 6.10
N TYR A 74 3.87 4.34 5.81
CA TYR A 74 3.03 3.19 5.56
C TYR A 74 3.34 2.57 4.20
N VAL A 75 3.37 1.24 4.16
CA VAL A 75 3.51 0.46 2.93
C VAL A 75 2.20 -0.27 2.65
N LEU A 76 1.81 -0.23 1.38
CA LEU A 76 0.62 -0.89 0.88
C LEU A 76 1.04 -2.08 0.00
N PRO A 77 0.68 -3.32 0.36
CA PRO A 77 0.96 -4.48 -0.48
C PRO A 77 0.07 -4.48 -1.72
N ILE A 78 0.69 -4.57 -2.91
CA ILE A 78 -0.02 -4.67 -4.18
C ILE A 78 -0.04 -6.13 -4.65
N LYS A 79 -1.26 -6.68 -4.74
CA LYS A 79 -1.50 -8.04 -5.21
C LYS A 79 -1.05 -8.19 -6.68
N LYS A 80 -0.50 -9.35 -7.01
CA LYS A 80 -0.12 -9.70 -8.39
C LYS A 80 -1.27 -9.52 -9.38
N ALA A 81 -2.50 -9.89 -9.01
CA ALA A 81 -3.67 -9.74 -9.88
C ALA A 81 -3.93 -8.28 -10.29
N VAL A 82 -3.78 -7.34 -9.35
CA VAL A 82 -3.92 -5.90 -9.62
C VAL A 82 -2.81 -5.43 -10.55
N ARG A 83 -1.56 -5.82 -10.27
CA ARG A 83 -0.43 -5.46 -11.15
C ARG A 83 -0.62 -5.95 -12.57
N THR A 84 -1.08 -7.18 -12.74
CA THR A 84 -1.35 -7.75 -14.07
C THR A 84 -2.54 -7.08 -14.75
N ALA A 85 -3.59 -6.70 -14.01
CA ALA A 85 -4.75 -6.02 -14.57
C ALA A 85 -4.45 -4.58 -15.01
N GLU A 86 -3.68 -3.84 -14.22
CA GLU A 86 -3.35 -2.43 -14.47
C GLU A 86 -2.00 -2.25 -15.21
N GLY A 87 -1.29 -3.33 -15.52
CA GLY A 87 0.00 -3.28 -16.21
C GLY A 87 1.14 -2.65 -15.40
N LEU A 88 1.13 -2.83 -14.07
CA LEU A 88 2.12 -2.26 -13.17
C LEU A 88 3.38 -3.13 -13.08
N ASP A 89 4.52 -2.53 -13.36
CA ASP A 89 5.84 -3.15 -13.24
C ASP A 89 6.70 -2.47 -12.16
N GLU A 90 7.83 -3.08 -11.81
CA GLU A 90 8.78 -2.53 -10.83
C GLU A 90 9.28 -1.14 -11.26
N GLY A 91 9.25 -0.17 -10.34
CA GLY A 91 9.56 1.23 -10.63
C GLY A 91 8.43 1.98 -11.34
N GLY A 92 7.33 1.31 -11.68
CA GLY A 92 6.15 1.94 -12.27
C GLY A 92 5.46 2.88 -11.28
N SER A 93 5.13 4.09 -11.73
CA SER A 93 4.29 5.02 -10.99
C SER A 93 2.82 4.75 -11.28
N CYS A 94 2.00 4.66 -10.23
CA CYS A 94 0.55 4.47 -10.35
C CYS A 94 -0.22 5.45 -9.48
N GLU A 95 -1.39 5.88 -9.95
CA GLU A 95 -2.33 6.64 -9.14
C GLU A 95 -3.07 5.66 -8.22
N VAL A 96 -2.88 5.86 -6.92
CA VAL A 96 -3.50 5.08 -5.86
C VAL A 96 -4.54 5.96 -5.19
N ARG A 97 -5.77 5.48 -5.15
CA ARG A 97 -6.85 6.06 -4.34
C ARG A 97 -7.01 5.21 -3.10
N LEU A 98 -6.89 5.82 -1.94
CA LEU A 98 -7.07 5.18 -0.64
C LEU A 98 -8.27 5.78 0.07
N ARG A 99 -9.07 4.91 0.67
CA ARG A 99 -10.18 5.30 1.53
C ARG A 99 -10.13 4.50 2.83
N ALA A 100 -10.08 5.18 3.96
CA ALA A 100 -10.19 4.50 5.25
C ALA A 100 -11.61 3.90 5.43
N VAL A 101 -11.68 2.64 5.88
CA VAL A 101 -12.94 1.88 6.07
C VAL A 101 -13.08 1.28 7.46
#